data_AF-A0A7S0FKQ1-F1
#
_entry.id   AF-A0A7S0FKQ1-F1
#
_cell.length_a   1.000
_cell.length_b   1.000
_cell.length_c   1.000
_cell.angle_alpha   90.00
_cell.angle_beta   90.00
_cell.angle_gamma   90.00
#
_symmetry.space_group_name_H-M   'P 1'
#
loop_
_entity.id
_entity.type
_entity.pdbx_description
1 polymer ?
#
loop_
_entity_poly.entity_id
_entity_poly.type
_entity_poly.pdbx_seq_one_letter_code
_entity_poly.pdbx_strand_id
1 'polypeptide(L)'
;MGKKKGGVSTSTPLGVMFILLSLFMDGVTAGVQKRLKADLGKVGVKPKPYDFMFWTNLYMMCVALATAMILGEVSSGMAYCSANPEIFSLIVKFSVCSAIGQSFIFYTVATFDPLVCSTVTTTRKIFSVLLSIFTKGHNLSSSGWAGISLAIGGILSEIQAKYSASRARHYKSKVSM
;
A
#
# COMPACT_ATOMS: atom_id res chain seq x y z
N MET A 1 -20.30 29.13 -22.36
CA MET A 1 -19.51 27.91 -22.67
C MET A 1 -18.19 27.96 -21.91
N GLY A 2 -18.12 27.32 -20.74
CA GLY A 2 -16.93 27.30 -19.90
C GLY A 2 -15.89 26.32 -20.45
N LYS A 3 -14.73 26.84 -20.85
CA LYS A 3 -13.54 26.04 -21.15
C LYS A 3 -13.18 25.20 -19.91
N LYS A 4 -13.42 23.89 -19.97
CA LYS A 4 -12.78 22.92 -19.07
C LYS A 4 -11.27 23.11 -19.22
N LYS A 5 -10.61 23.62 -18.17
CA LYS A 5 -9.16 23.51 -18.01
C LYS A 5 -8.82 22.02 -18.01
N GLY A 6 -8.32 21.53 -19.14
CA GLY A 6 -7.66 20.23 -19.20
C GLY A 6 -6.50 20.28 -18.20
N GLY A 7 -6.58 19.44 -17.18
CA GLY A 7 -5.52 19.29 -16.19
C GLY A 7 -4.23 18.95 -16.90
N VAL A 8 -3.19 19.72 -16.61
CA VAL A 8 -1.85 19.53 -17.15
C VAL A 8 -1.34 18.17 -16.69
N SER A 9 -1.30 17.19 -17.59
CA SER A 9 -0.63 15.91 -17.38
C SER A 9 0.87 16.09 -17.63
N THR A 10 1.56 16.79 -16.73
CA THR A 10 3.03 16.81 -16.72
C THR A 10 3.51 15.54 -16.02
N SER A 11 3.68 14.47 -16.78
CA SER A 11 4.46 13.30 -16.33
C SER A 11 5.94 13.71 -16.27
N THR A 12 6.33 14.41 -15.21
CA THR A 12 7.74 14.78 -15.01
C THR A 12 8.55 13.49 -14.82
N PRO A 13 9.67 13.29 -15.53
CA PRO A 13 10.53 12.10 -15.35
C PRO A 13 10.90 11.84 -13.88
N LEU A 14 11.07 12.92 -13.12
CA LEU A 14 11.30 12.91 -11.68
C LEU A 14 10.13 12.30 -10.87
N GLY A 15 8.88 12.59 -11.26
CA GLY A 15 7.70 11.98 -10.65
C GLY A 15 7.59 10.48 -10.93
N VAL A 16 7.93 10.06 -12.15
CA VAL A 16 7.99 8.62 -12.51
C VAL A 16 9.09 7.93 -11.70
N MET A 17 10.26 8.54 -11.58
CA MET A 17 11.36 8.03 -10.76
C MET A 17 10.94 7.86 -9.28
N PHE A 18 10.26 8.85 -8.69
CA PHE A 18 9.79 8.73 -7.30
C PHE A 18 8.74 7.66 -7.11
N ILE A 19 7.83 7.46 -8.07
CA ILE A 19 6.86 6.36 -8.01
C ILE A 19 7.58 5.01 -8.05
N LEU A 20 8.55 4.83 -8.95
CA LEU A 20 9.34 3.59 -9.03
C LEU A 20 10.11 3.30 -7.74
N LEU A 21 10.75 4.32 -7.17
CA LEU A 21 11.46 4.20 -5.89
C LEU A 21 10.50 3.84 -4.75
N SER A 22 9.33 4.49 -4.69
CA SER A 22 8.30 4.18 -3.69
C SER A 22 7.81 2.74 -3.80
N LEU A 23 7.54 2.25 -5.02
CA LEU A 23 7.12 0.86 -5.23
C LEU A 23 8.21 -0.15 -4.84
N PHE A 24 9.47 0.17 -5.12
CA PHE A 24 10.59 -0.67 -4.72
C PHE A 24 10.70 -0.75 -3.19
N MET A 25 10.61 0.39 -2.49
CA MET A 25 10.63 0.47 -1.02
C MET A 25 9.44 -0.28 -0.39
N ASP A 26 8.24 -0.18 -0.97
CA ASP A 26 7.06 -0.96 -0.54
C ASP A 26 7.33 -2.47 -0.63
N GLY A 27 7.95 -2.93 -1.74
CA GLY A 27 8.33 -4.32 -1.94
C GLY A 27 9.37 -4.82 -0.92
N VAL A 28 10.41 -4.03 -0.68
CA VAL A 28 11.43 -4.32 0.35
C VAL A 28 10.77 -4.42 1.73
N THR A 29 9.90 -3.47 2.07
CA THR A 29 9.20 -3.44 3.36
C THR A 29 8.33 -4.69 3.54
N ALA A 30 7.54 -5.09 2.54
CA ALA A 30 6.75 -6.31 2.61
C ALA A 30 7.62 -7.57 2.81
N GLY A 31 8.80 -7.61 2.18
CA GLY A 31 9.80 -8.68 2.37
C GLY A 31 10.36 -8.71 3.79
N VAL A 32 10.74 -7.55 4.34
CA VAL A 32 11.22 -7.40 5.73
C VAL A 32 10.14 -7.79 6.72
N GLN A 33 8.89 -7.36 6.54
CA GLN A 33 7.76 -7.76 7.39
C GLN A 33 7.56 -9.27 7.40
N LYS A 34 7.68 -9.93 6.24
CA LYS A 34 7.57 -11.39 6.13
C LYS A 34 8.71 -12.09 6.85
N ARG A 35 9.95 -11.62 6.70
CA ARG A 35 11.13 -12.18 7.40
C ARG A 35 11.02 -12.01 8.90
N LEU A 36 10.66 -10.83 9.37
CA LEU A 36 10.47 -10.52 10.78
C LEU A 36 9.43 -11.45 11.43
N LYS A 37 8.28 -11.65 10.77
CA LYS A 37 7.26 -12.60 11.23
C LYS A 37 7.78 -14.04 11.32
N ALA A 38 8.59 -14.47 10.34
CA ALA A 38 9.18 -15.80 10.33
C ALA A 38 10.23 -15.97 11.45
N ASP A 39 11.07 -14.96 11.69
CA ASP A 39 12.09 -15.00 12.73
C ASP A 39 11.46 -14.95 14.13
N LEU A 40 10.42 -14.14 14.35
CA LEU A 40 9.65 -14.15 15.60
C LEU A 40 8.99 -15.51 15.87
N GLY A 41 8.49 -16.16 14.82
CA GLY A 41 7.92 -17.51 14.92
C GLY A 41 8.94 -18.58 15.38
N LYS A 42 10.23 -18.43 15.04
CA LYS A 42 11.29 -19.34 15.51
C LYS A 42 11.60 -19.18 17.00
N VAL A 43 11.45 -17.97 17.53
CA VAL A 43 11.66 -17.64 18.95
C VAL A 43 10.41 -17.97 19.79
N GLY A 44 9.36 -18.54 19.18
CA GLY A 44 8.10 -18.87 19.86
C GLY A 44 7.19 -17.68 20.13
N VAL A 45 7.56 -16.48 19.66
CA VAL A 45 6.75 -15.27 19.80
C VAL A 45 5.78 -15.20 18.63
N LYS A 46 4.48 -15.31 18.91
CA LYS A 46 3.44 -14.99 17.92
C LYS A 46 3.15 -13.49 18.01
N PRO A 47 3.63 -12.65 17.06
CA PRO A 47 3.32 -11.23 17.09
C PRO A 47 1.81 -11.05 16.99
N LYS A 48 1.20 -10.43 18.01
CA LYS A 48 -0.21 -10.06 17.94
C LYS A 48 -0.36 -9.00 16.84
N PRO A 49 -1.38 -9.11 15.97
CA PRO A 49 -1.58 -8.17 14.86
C PRO A 49 -1.55 -6.70 15.29
N TYR A 50 -2.15 -6.40 16.46
CA TYR A 50 -2.25 -5.05 17.00
C TYR A 50 -0.94 -4.54 17.62
N ASP A 51 -0.14 -5.39 18.27
CA ASP A 51 1.17 -4.99 18.78
C ASP A 51 2.10 -4.64 17.61
N PHE A 52 2.08 -5.47 16.56
CA PHE A 52 2.83 -5.21 15.34
C PHE A 52 2.40 -3.89 14.68
N MET A 53 1.09 -3.66 14.56
CA MET A 53 0.53 -2.41 14.03
C MET A 53 0.94 -1.18 14.85
N PHE A 54 0.86 -1.25 16.18
CA PHE A 54 1.20 -0.15 17.07
C PHE A 54 2.66 0.27 16.89
N TRP A 55 3.58 -0.69 16.96
CA TRP A 55 5.01 -0.41 16.85
C TRP A 55 5.41 0.14 15.48
N THR A 56 4.84 -0.41 14.39
CA THR A 56 5.13 0.09 13.04
C THR A 56 4.58 1.51 12.84
N ASN A 57 3.37 1.79 13.31
CA ASN A 57 2.75 3.10 13.15
C ASN A 57 3.42 4.16 14.04
N LEU A 58 3.85 3.78 15.24
CA LEU A 58 4.60 4.66 16.13
C LEU A 58 5.93 5.06 15.50
N TYR A 59 6.67 4.09 14.92
CA TYR A 59 7.91 4.39 14.21
C TYR A 59 7.68 5.32 13.01
N MET A 60 6.65 5.05 12.18
CA MET A 60 6.29 5.93 11.07
C MET A 60 5.93 7.34 11.52
N MET A 61 5.20 7.48 12.64
CA MET A 61 4.87 8.77 13.23
C MET A 61 6.13 9.53 13.65
N CYS A 62 7.08 8.88 14.33
CA CYS A 62 8.34 9.49 14.75
C CYS A 62 9.17 9.97 13.55
N VAL A 63 9.29 9.14 12.51
CA VAL A 63 10.02 9.51 11.29
C VAL A 63 9.34 10.66 10.56
N ALA A 64 8.00 10.63 10.44
CA ALA A 64 7.24 11.71 9.82
C ALA A 64 7.39 13.03 10.58
N LEU A 65 7.32 13.00 11.92
CA LEU A 65 7.50 14.17 12.75
C LEU A 65 8.93 14.72 12.65
N ALA A 66 9.95 13.87 12.72
CA ALA A 66 11.33 14.28 12.54
C ALA A 66 11.56 14.93 11.17
N THR A 67 11.02 14.34 10.11
CA THR A 67 11.11 14.88 8.75
C THR A 67 10.42 16.25 8.65
N ALA A 68 9.21 16.39 9.20
CA ALA A 68 8.47 17.65 9.21
C ALA A 68 9.19 18.74 10.03
N MET A 69 9.86 18.37 11.12
CA MET A 69 10.68 19.30 11.91
C MET A 69 11.91 19.76 11.14
N ILE A 70 12.62 18.85 10.47
CA ILE A 70 13.81 19.18 9.65
C ILE A 70 13.44 20.12 8.50
N LEU A 71 12.27 19.92 7.89
CA LEU A 71 11.76 20.77 6.80
C LEU A 71 11.14 22.09 7.31
N GLY A 72 10.93 22.26 8.62
CA GLY A 72 10.30 23.44 9.20
C GLY A 72 8.79 23.57 8.91
N GLU A 73 8.14 22.51 8.44
CA GLU A 73 6.75 22.55 7.97
C GLU A 73 5.73 22.43 9.11
N VAL A 74 6.14 22.02 10.31
CA VAL A 74 5.24 21.82 11.46
C VAL A 74 4.50 23.10 11.81
N SER A 75 5.22 24.23 11.92
CA SER A 75 4.63 25.52 12.28
C SER A 75 3.68 26.02 11.20
N SER A 76 4.09 25.94 9.93
CA SER A 76 3.28 26.38 8.79
C SER A 76 2.02 25.53 8.62
N GLY A 77 2.12 24.21 8.80
CA GLY A 77 0.99 23.28 8.74
C GLY A 77 -0.01 23.51 9.87
N MET A 78 0.48 23.74 11.09
CA MET A 78 -0.36 24.08 12.25
C MET A 78 -1.08 25.41 12.06
N ALA A 79 -0.38 26.44 11.58
CA ALA A 79 -0.98 27.74 11.27
C ALA A 79 -2.09 27.59 10.21
N TYR A 80 -1.85 26.82 9.16
CA TYR A 80 -2.84 26.54 8.12
C TYR A 80 -4.08 25.81 8.65
N CYS A 81 -3.90 24.82 9.53
CA CYS A 81 -5.00 24.10 10.16
C CYS A 81 -5.81 25.01 11.10
N SER A 82 -5.14 25.90 11.84
CA SER A 82 -5.81 26.86 12.73
C SER A 82 -6.62 27.90 11.96
N ALA A 83 -6.12 28.34 10.80
CA ALA A 83 -6.82 29.26 9.91
C ALA A 83 -8.00 28.60 9.18
N ASN A 84 -8.03 27.26 9.05
CA ASN A 84 -9.07 26.52 8.34
C ASN A 84 -9.60 25.34 9.19
N PRO A 85 -10.46 25.60 10.19
CA PRO A 85 -10.95 24.56 11.11
C PRO A 85 -11.70 23.41 10.42
N GLU A 86 -12.33 23.67 9.28
CA GLU A 86 -12.99 22.64 8.47
C GLU A 86 -12.00 21.58 7.99
N ILE A 87 -10.83 22.00 7.52
CA ILE A 87 -9.76 21.11 7.05
C ILE A 87 -9.26 20.25 8.20
N PHE A 88 -9.10 20.83 9.39
CA PHE A 88 -8.72 20.06 10.57
C PHE A 88 -9.75 18.95 10.88
N SER A 89 -11.06 19.26 10.80
CA SER A 89 -12.11 18.25 10.96
C SER A 89 -12.04 17.15 9.90
N LEU A 90 -11.76 17.50 8.65
CA LEU A 90 -11.57 16.54 7.55
C LEU A 90 -10.36 15.65 7.79
N ILE A 91 -9.23 16.20 8.25
CA ILE A 91 -8.02 15.45 8.61
C ILE A 91 -8.33 14.45 9.73
N VAL A 92 -9.02 14.86 10.79
CA VAL A 92 -9.37 13.95 11.90
C VAL A 92 -10.27 12.82 11.42
N LYS A 93 -11.32 13.12 10.64
CA LYS A 93 -12.21 12.09 10.06
C LYS A 93 -11.44 11.13 9.14
N PHE A 94 -10.55 11.67 8.31
CA PHE A 94 -9.67 10.88 7.44
C PHE A 94 -8.76 9.96 8.25
N SER A 95 -8.15 10.47 9.33
CA SER A 95 -7.29 9.69 10.24
C SER A 95 -8.04 8.56 10.94
N VAL A 96 -9.27 8.80 11.43
CA VAL A 96 -10.11 7.75 12.04
C VAL A 96 -10.45 6.67 11.02
N CYS A 97 -10.89 7.07 9.82
CA CYS A 97 -11.18 6.13 8.74
C CYS A 97 -9.92 5.32 8.35
N SER A 98 -8.76 5.99 8.27
CA SER A 98 -7.46 5.37 7.99
C SER A 98 -7.07 4.36 9.08
N ALA A 99 -7.23 4.68 10.36
CA ALA A 99 -6.93 3.78 11.47
C ALA A 99 -7.80 2.50 11.43
N ILE A 100 -9.08 2.64 11.10
CA ILE A 100 -9.98 1.51 10.88
C ILE A 100 -9.48 0.66 9.70
N GLY A 101 -9.18 1.29 8.56
CA GLY A 101 -8.66 0.60 7.37
C GLY A 101 -7.34 -0.13 7.63
N GLN A 102 -6.42 0.49 8.37
CA GLN A 102 -5.15 -0.11 8.74
C GLN A 102 -5.34 -1.32 9.66
N SER A 103 -6.32 -1.31 10.56
CA SER A 103 -6.62 -2.47 11.41
C SER A 103 -6.96 -3.71 10.57
N PHE A 104 -7.72 -3.56 9.48
CA PHE A 104 -8.00 -4.64 8.54
C PHE A 104 -6.75 -5.10 7.77
N ILE A 105 -5.88 -4.16 7.37
CA ILE A 105 -4.61 -4.45 6.70
C ILE A 105 -3.72 -5.30 7.61
N PHE A 106 -3.49 -4.86 8.84
CA PHE A 106 -2.62 -5.56 9.79
C PHE A 106 -3.20 -6.90 10.24
N TYR A 107 -4.52 -6.99 10.39
CA TYR A 107 -5.20 -8.26 10.60
C TYR A 107 -4.94 -9.25 9.44
N THR A 108 -5.02 -8.76 8.20
CA THR A 108 -4.73 -9.57 7.00
C THR A 108 -3.28 -10.00 6.96
N VAL A 109 -2.33 -9.11 7.26
CA VAL A 109 -0.90 -9.41 7.30
C VAL A 109 -0.56 -10.47 8.36
N ALA A 110 -1.13 -10.33 9.56
CA ALA A 110 -0.91 -11.27 10.65
C ALA A 110 -1.53 -12.65 10.35
N THR A 111 -2.67 -12.70 9.68
CA THR A 111 -3.38 -13.96 9.38
C THR A 111 -2.86 -14.65 8.11
N PHE A 112 -2.64 -13.91 7.03
CA PHE A 112 -2.40 -14.44 5.66
C PHE A 112 -1.05 -14.05 5.05
N ASP A 113 -0.16 -13.43 5.82
CA ASP A 113 1.13 -12.86 5.41
C ASP A 113 1.04 -11.57 4.56
N PRO A 114 2.09 -10.73 4.59
CA PRO A 114 2.13 -9.47 3.82
C PRO A 114 1.87 -9.65 2.32
N LEU A 115 2.26 -10.80 1.76
CA LEU A 115 2.09 -11.07 0.33
C LEU A 115 0.61 -11.12 -0.08
N VAL A 116 -0.28 -11.73 0.72
CA VAL A 116 -1.72 -11.74 0.40
C VAL A 116 -2.30 -10.34 0.46
N CYS A 117 -1.89 -9.55 1.45
CA CYS A 117 -2.30 -8.15 1.56
C CYS A 117 -1.87 -7.33 0.34
N SER A 118 -0.64 -7.52 -0.17
CA SER A 118 -0.16 -6.88 -1.39
C SER A 118 -1.01 -7.24 -2.61
N THR A 119 -1.33 -8.53 -2.79
CA THR A 119 -2.18 -8.99 -3.90
C THR A 119 -3.58 -8.38 -3.84
N VAL A 120 -4.22 -8.36 -2.67
CA VAL A 120 -5.57 -7.79 -2.47
C VAL A 120 -5.57 -6.28 -2.75
N THR A 121 -4.61 -5.55 -2.21
CA THR A 121 -4.54 -4.09 -2.41
C THR A 121 -4.25 -3.71 -3.85
N THR A 122 -3.37 -4.45 -4.54
CA THR A 122 -3.07 -4.26 -5.97
C THR A 122 -4.28 -4.57 -6.83
N THR A 123 -4.98 -5.67 -6.55
CA THR A 123 -6.24 -6.02 -7.23
C THR A 123 -7.27 -4.89 -7.08
N ARG A 124 -7.47 -4.39 -5.86
CA ARG A 124 -8.36 -3.24 -5.60
C ARG A 124 -7.96 -1.99 -6.39
N LYS A 125 -6.66 -1.67 -6.45
CA LYS A 125 -6.13 -0.52 -7.21
C LYS A 125 -6.47 -0.67 -8.70
N ILE A 126 -6.23 -1.84 -9.30
CA ILE A 126 -6.54 -2.11 -10.71
C ILE A 126 -8.03 -1.95 -10.99
N PHE A 127 -8.90 -2.57 -10.18
CA PHE A 127 -10.36 -2.43 -10.34
C PHE A 127 -10.81 -0.97 -10.23
N SER A 128 -10.24 -0.21 -9.29
CA SER A 128 -10.56 1.21 -9.12
C SER A 128 -10.14 2.04 -10.34
N VAL A 129 -8.98 1.74 -10.93
CA VAL A 129 -8.51 2.37 -12.17
C VAL A 129 -9.44 2.03 -13.33
N LEU A 130 -9.74 0.74 -13.55
CA LEU A 130 -10.66 0.29 -14.60
C LEU A 130 -12.04 0.92 -14.46
N LEU A 131 -12.62 0.90 -13.26
CA LEU A 131 -13.91 1.52 -12.98
C LEU A 131 -13.88 3.02 -13.26
N SER A 132 -12.81 3.72 -12.89
CA SER A 132 -12.67 5.15 -13.19
C SER A 132 -12.58 5.43 -14.70
N ILE A 133 -12.02 4.52 -15.49
CA ILE A 133 -11.95 4.66 -16.95
C ILE A 133 -13.33 4.46 -17.56
N PHE A 134 -14.03 3.39 -17.18
CA PHE A 134 -15.36 3.09 -17.70
C PHE A 134 -16.40 4.15 -17.32
N THR A 135 -16.35 4.66 -16.08
CA THR A 135 -17.32 5.67 -15.60
C THR A 135 -17.04 7.07 -16.14
N LYS A 136 -15.77 7.46 -16.33
CA LYS A 136 -15.41 8.81 -16.81
C LYS A 136 -15.22 8.90 -18.33
N GLY A 137 -15.23 7.77 -19.04
CA GLY A 137 -15.10 7.72 -20.50
C GLY A 137 -13.74 8.20 -21.02
N HIS A 138 -12.67 8.14 -20.22
CA HIS A 138 -11.34 8.54 -20.66
C HIS A 138 -10.71 7.47 -21.55
N ASN A 139 -10.14 7.87 -22.69
CA ASN A 139 -9.34 6.97 -23.52
C ASN A 139 -7.94 6.82 -22.92
N LEU A 140 -7.56 5.59 -22.60
CA LEU A 140 -6.20 5.26 -22.17
C LEU A 140 -5.24 5.28 -23.36
N SER A 141 -4.04 5.80 -23.15
CA SER A 141 -2.92 5.63 -24.08
C SER A 141 -2.50 4.16 -24.17
N SER A 142 -1.81 3.79 -25.25
CA SER A 142 -1.23 2.44 -25.40
C SER A 142 -0.31 2.05 -24.23
N SER A 143 0.40 3.01 -23.65
CA SER A 143 1.21 2.81 -22.43
C SER A 143 0.37 2.53 -21.19
N GLY A 144 -0.82 3.13 -21.06
CA GLY A 144 -1.75 2.87 -19.96
C GLY A 144 -2.32 1.45 -20.02
N TRP A 145 -2.70 0.99 -21.21
CA TRP A 145 -3.11 -0.40 -21.42
C TRP A 145 -1.98 -1.39 -21.15
N ALA A 146 -0.75 -1.09 -21.59
CA ALA A 146 0.42 -1.90 -21.27
C ALA A 146 0.66 -2.01 -19.76
N GLY A 147 0.53 -0.90 -19.03
CA GLY A 147 0.64 -0.88 -17.56
C GLY A 147 -0.42 -1.75 -16.86
N ILE A 148 -1.67 -1.71 -17.32
CA ILE A 148 -2.74 -2.57 -16.80
C ILE A 148 -2.44 -4.05 -17.06
N SER A 149 -2.04 -4.39 -18.29
CA SER A 149 -1.67 -5.76 -18.66
C SER A 149 -0.51 -6.28 -17.82
N LEU A 150 0.52 -5.47 -17.59
CA LEU A 150 1.64 -5.82 -16.71
C LEU A 150 1.20 -6.04 -15.26
N ALA A 151 0.32 -5.18 -14.73
CA ALA A 151 -0.18 -5.31 -13.36
C ALA A 151 -1.02 -6.58 -13.16
N ILE A 152 -1.87 -6.92 -14.14
CA ILE A 152 -2.64 -8.17 -14.14
C ILE A 152 -1.69 -9.37 -14.23
N GLY A 153 -0.69 -9.33 -15.12
CA GLY A 153 0.34 -10.37 -15.24
C GLY A 153 1.10 -10.59 -13.93
N GLY A 154 1.43 -9.51 -13.21
CA GLY A 154 2.05 -9.57 -11.89
C GLY A 154 1.19 -10.35 -10.88
N ILE A 155 -0.09 -10.00 -10.76
CA ILE A 155 -1.03 -10.70 -9.86
C ILE A 155 -1.16 -12.19 -10.23
N LEU A 156 -1.29 -12.50 -11.52
CA LEU A 156 -1.39 -13.88 -11.98
C LEU A 156 -0.14 -14.69 -11.61
N SER A 157 1.05 -14.10 -11.77
CA SER A 157 2.31 -14.74 -11.38
C SER A 157 2.38 -15.01 -9.87
N GLU A 158 1.92 -14.08 -9.03
CA GLU A 158 1.86 -14.25 -7.57
C GLU A 158 0.92 -15.38 -7.18
N ILE A 159 -0.26 -15.46 -7.82
CA ILE A 159 -1.25 -16.50 -7.57
C ILE A 159 -0.70 -17.86 -7.99
N GLN A 160 -0.07 -17.95 -9.17
CA GLN A 160 0.53 -19.19 -9.67
C GLN A 160 1.66 -19.68 -8.77
N ALA A 161 2.51 -18.77 -8.27
CA ALA A 161 3.58 -19.11 -7.32
C ALA A 161 3.00 -19.69 -6.01
N LYS A 162 1.94 -19.08 -5.47
CA LYS A 162 1.25 -19.58 -4.25
C LYS A 162 0.60 -20.95 -4.47
N TYR A 163 -0.05 -21.15 -5.61
CA TYR A 163 -0.68 -22.43 -5.97
C TYR A 163 0.35 -23.54 -6.08
N SER A 164 1.46 -23.27 -6.76
CA SER A 164 2.57 -24.21 -6.94
C SER A 164 3.23 -24.60 -5.62
N ALA A 165 3.49 -23.63 -4.74
CA ALA A 165 4.06 -23.87 -3.40
C ALA A 165 3.13 -24.72 -2.51
N SER A 166 1.83 -24.50 -2.60
CA SER A 166 0.84 -25.28 -1.84
C SER A 166 0.76 -26.73 -2.32
N ARG A 167 0.79 -26.94 -3.64
CA ARG A 167 0.83 -28.29 -4.23
C ARG A 167 2.10 -29.07 -3.85
N ALA A 168 3.26 -28.40 -3.84
CA ALA A 168 4.52 -29.03 -3.44
C ALA A 168 4.52 -29.48 -1.96
N ARG A 169 3.95 -28.68 -1.05
CA ARG A 169 3.78 -29.07 0.36
C ARG A 169 2.84 -30.25 0.53
N HIS A 170 1.73 -30.27 -0.20
CA HIS A 170 0.75 -31.36 -0.15
C HIS A 170 1.34 -32.68 -0.66
N TYR A 171 2.14 -32.64 -1.73
CA TYR A 171 2.88 -33.81 -2.22
C TYR A 171 3.89 -34.32 -1.18
N LYS A 172 4.69 -33.43 -0.58
CA LYS A 172 5.69 -33.81 0.43
C LYS A 172 5.05 -34.46 1.66
N SER A 173 3.91 -33.94 2.13
CA SER A 173 3.17 -34.51 3.26
C SER A 173 2.61 -35.91 2.98
N LYS A 174 2.27 -36.20 1.72
CA LYS A 174 1.71 -37.50 1.31
C LYS A 174 2.80 -38.56 1.10
N VAL A 175 4.03 -38.15 0.81
CA VAL A 175 5.20 -39.04 0.63
C VAL A 175 5.91 -39.32 1.96
N SER A 176 5.75 -38.45 2.97
CA SER A 176 6.30 -38.64 4.32
C SER A 176 5.37 -39.38 5.29
N MET A 177 4.21 -39.85 4.81
CA MET A 177 3.28 -40.76 5.50
C MET A 177 3.46 -42.15 4.93
#